data_AF-A0AA36E045-F1
#
_entry.id   AF-A0AA36E045-F1
#
_cell.length_a   1.000
_cell.length_b   1.000
_cell.length_c   1.000
_cell.angle_alpha   90.00
_cell.angle_beta   90.00
_cell.angle_gamma   90.00
#
_symmetry.space_group_name_H-M   'P 1'
#
loop_
_entity.id
_entity.type
_entity.pdbx_description
1 polymer ?
#
loop_
_entity_poly.entity_id
_entity_poly.type
_entity_poly.pdbx_seq_one_letter_code
_entity_poly.pdbx_strand_id
1 'polypeptide(L)'
;MANLHKDVVAPYMHVVKSFMDDDSPNPYKLRTTLLFFRGRTVRKAEGKVRAKLEKILKGYSDVHFEAGYATGEGINASTQGMRTSRFCLHPAGDTPSSNRLFDAIVSHCVPVIVSDHIELPFESELDYSKFSVFFSVKEALVPGYMVEELRKIPEERWVEMWGRLKEIAHHYEYEYPPKKDDAVNMVWKEVRSKVPAERLAVNRNRRLKVHDWW
;
A
#
# COMPACT_ATOMS: atom_id res chain seq x y z
N MET A 1 -11.88 -3.21 -19.55
CA MET A 1 -11.92 -3.16 -18.06
C MET A 1 -10.85 -4.10 -17.55
N ALA A 2 -10.21 -3.75 -16.43
CA ALA A 2 -9.35 -4.68 -15.72
C ALA A 2 -10.20 -5.85 -15.18
N ASN A 3 -9.67 -7.06 -15.23
CA ASN A 3 -10.26 -8.26 -14.65
C ASN A 3 -9.20 -8.93 -13.76
N LEU A 4 -9.38 -8.76 -12.45
CA LEU A 4 -8.50 -9.23 -11.40
C LEU A 4 -8.28 -10.76 -11.40
N HIS A 5 -9.20 -11.55 -11.98
CA HIS A 5 -9.00 -12.99 -12.15
C HIS A 5 -7.77 -13.31 -13.02
N LYS A 6 -7.53 -12.50 -14.06
CA LYS A 6 -6.47 -12.74 -15.06
C LYS A 6 -5.36 -11.71 -15.07
N ASP A 7 -5.65 -10.48 -14.63
CA ASP A 7 -4.71 -9.37 -14.66
C ASP A 7 -3.75 -9.46 -13.45
N VAL A 8 -2.49 -9.10 -13.66
CA VAL A 8 -1.50 -8.99 -12.58
C VAL A 8 -1.36 -7.53 -12.17
N VAL A 9 -1.51 -7.26 -10.88
CA VAL A 9 -1.25 -5.93 -10.32
C VAL A 9 0.25 -5.78 -10.08
N ALA A 10 0.93 -5.02 -10.94
CA ALA A 10 2.33 -4.68 -10.75
C ALA A 10 2.47 -3.40 -9.90
N PRO A 11 3.45 -3.32 -8.98
CA PRO A 11 3.71 -2.09 -8.26
C PRO A 11 4.29 -1.01 -9.19
N TYR A 12 4.00 0.26 -8.92
CA TYR A 12 4.80 1.33 -9.50
C TYR A 12 6.15 1.40 -8.80
N MET A 13 7.16 1.93 -9.50
CA MET A 13 8.41 2.33 -8.89
C MET A 13 8.14 3.43 -7.85
N HIS A 14 8.58 3.21 -6.61
CA HIS A 14 8.55 4.24 -5.57
C HIS A 14 9.45 5.42 -6.00
N VAL A 15 9.09 6.62 -5.55
CA VAL A 15 9.80 7.87 -5.90
C VAL A 15 10.69 8.37 -4.77
N VAL A 16 10.57 7.77 -3.59
CA VAL A 16 11.45 8.00 -2.45
C VAL A 16 12.63 7.02 -2.50
N LYS A 17 13.72 7.36 -1.81
CA LYS A 17 14.84 6.41 -1.63
C LYS A 17 14.44 5.33 -0.64
N SER A 18 14.92 4.13 -0.90
CA SER A 18 14.76 2.98 -0.02
C SER A 18 15.74 3.07 1.14
N PHE A 19 15.28 2.69 2.32
CA PHE A 19 16.07 2.78 3.54
C PHE A 19 16.56 1.40 3.94
N MET A 20 17.82 1.08 3.62
CA MET A 20 18.38 -0.25 3.90
C MET A 20 18.83 -0.39 5.36
N ASP A 21 19.30 0.70 5.97
CA ASP A 21 19.94 0.71 7.30
C ASP A 21 19.02 1.32 8.37
N ASP A 22 17.80 0.78 8.50
CA ASP A 22 16.84 1.21 9.52
C ASP A 22 16.95 0.33 10.78
N ASP A 23 18.03 0.47 11.53
CA ASP A 23 18.38 -0.40 12.68
C ASP A 23 18.24 0.30 14.04
N SER A 24 17.32 1.25 14.15
CA SER A 24 17.07 1.92 15.43
C SER A 24 16.72 0.90 16.53
N PRO A 25 17.30 1.00 17.74
CA PRO A 25 16.94 0.13 18.86
C PRO A 25 15.52 0.40 19.38
N ASN A 26 14.95 1.58 19.11
CA ASN A 26 13.61 1.98 19.57
C ASN A 26 12.83 2.68 18.44
N PRO A 27 12.51 1.98 17.33
CA PRO A 27 11.94 2.61 16.14
C PRO A 27 10.55 3.21 16.41
N TYR A 28 9.77 2.60 17.31
CA TYR A 28 8.44 3.09 17.70
C TYR A 28 8.49 4.45 18.41
N LYS A 29 9.46 4.66 19.31
CA LYS A 29 9.60 5.91 20.07
C LYS A 29 10.12 7.08 19.24
N LEU A 30 10.96 6.80 18.22
CA LEU A 30 11.46 7.81 17.30
C LEU A 30 10.36 8.36 16.37
N ARG A 31 9.29 7.59 16.16
CA ARG A 31 8.16 7.98 15.33
C ARG A 31 7.07 8.60 16.18
N THR A 32 7.10 9.93 16.22
CA THR A 32 6.22 10.75 17.07
C THR A 32 4.86 11.03 16.43
N THR A 33 4.78 11.04 15.11
CA THR A 33 3.51 11.14 14.38
C THR A 33 2.82 9.78 14.40
N LEU A 34 1.54 9.76 14.76
CA LEU A 34 0.72 8.55 14.70
C LEU A 34 0.44 8.18 13.23
N LEU A 35 -0.21 9.07 12.48
CA LEU A 35 -0.71 8.80 11.14
C LEU A 35 -0.33 9.90 10.16
N PHE A 36 0.21 9.52 9.00
CA PHE A 36 0.63 10.45 7.96
C PHE A 36 -0.04 10.17 6.62
N PHE A 37 -0.47 11.23 5.95
CA PHE A 37 -0.92 11.25 4.58
C PHE A 37 -0.43 12.51 3.88
N ARG A 38 0.22 12.33 2.72
CA ARG A 38 0.47 13.42 1.78
C ARG A 38 0.16 12.97 0.36
N GLY A 39 -0.67 13.72 -0.35
CA GLY A 39 -1.09 13.33 -1.69
C GLY A 39 -2.17 14.20 -2.31
N ARG A 40 -2.50 13.95 -3.59
CA ARG A 40 -3.60 14.68 -4.23
C ARG A 40 -4.93 14.28 -3.57
N THR A 41 -5.58 15.24 -2.93
CA THR A 41 -6.90 15.09 -2.28
C THR A 41 -8.04 15.26 -3.27
N VAL A 42 -7.82 16.01 -4.36
CA VAL A 42 -8.81 16.25 -5.43
C VAL A 42 -8.42 15.50 -6.71
N ARG A 43 -9.16 14.43 -7.01
CA ARG A 43 -9.19 13.68 -8.28
C ARG A 43 -10.59 13.10 -8.48
N LYS A 44 -11.12 13.11 -9.70
CA LYS A 44 -12.46 12.64 -10.16
C LYS A 44 -13.39 12.02 -9.08
N ALA A 45 -13.94 10.82 -9.25
CA ALA A 45 -15.03 10.30 -8.42
C ALA A 45 -14.60 9.94 -6.97
N GLU A 46 -13.29 9.74 -6.74
CA GLU A 46 -12.74 9.17 -5.50
C GLU A 46 -12.07 10.18 -4.56
N GLY A 47 -11.87 11.43 -4.99
CA GLY A 47 -11.50 12.53 -4.10
C GLY A 47 -12.50 12.72 -2.95
N LYS A 48 -13.70 12.15 -3.06
CA LYS A 48 -14.73 12.13 -2.01
C LYS A 48 -14.27 11.45 -0.73
N VAL A 49 -13.57 10.31 -0.80
CA VAL A 49 -13.10 9.61 0.40
C VAL A 49 -11.99 10.40 1.06
N ARG A 50 -11.00 10.85 0.28
CA ARG A 50 -9.89 11.69 0.79
C ARG A 50 -10.38 13.00 1.42
N ALA A 51 -11.32 13.68 0.79
CA ALA A 51 -11.91 14.92 1.33
C ALA A 51 -12.73 14.69 2.61
N LYS A 52 -13.37 13.53 2.76
CA LYS A 52 -14.06 13.17 4.01
C LYS A 52 -13.06 12.81 5.11
N LEU A 53 -12.04 12.01 4.79
CA LEU A 53 -10.95 11.67 5.71
C LEU A 53 -10.21 12.92 6.18
N GLU A 54 -9.94 13.87 5.29
CA GLU A 54 -9.34 15.16 5.64
C GLU A 54 -10.14 15.89 6.74
N LYS A 55 -11.47 15.92 6.60
CA LYS A 55 -12.35 16.53 7.62
C LYS A 55 -12.35 15.78 8.94
N ILE A 56 -12.35 14.45 8.90
CA ILE A 56 -12.40 13.59 10.10
C ILE A 56 -11.07 13.62 10.87
N LEU A 57 -9.96 13.60 10.14
CA LEU A 57 -8.61 13.54 10.71
C LEU A 57 -8.07 14.92 11.08
N LYS A 58 -8.77 16.00 10.72
CA LYS A 58 -8.43 17.36 11.14
C LYS A 58 -8.60 17.52 12.65
N GLY A 59 -7.61 18.11 13.30
CA GLY A 59 -7.65 18.47 14.73
C GLY A 59 -6.88 17.53 15.66
N TYR A 60 -6.41 16.38 15.15
CA TYR A 60 -5.46 15.54 15.87
C TYR A 60 -4.04 16.11 15.70
N SER A 61 -3.35 16.38 16.79
CA SER A 61 -1.99 16.97 16.77
C SER A 61 -0.92 16.00 16.28
N ASP A 62 -1.16 14.70 16.41
CA ASP A 62 -0.30 13.59 16.00
C ASP A 62 -0.70 12.98 14.65
N VAL A 63 -1.58 13.65 13.89
CA VAL A 63 -2.01 13.22 12.55
C VAL A 63 -1.71 14.31 11.53
N HIS A 64 -0.97 13.95 10.49
CA HIS A 64 -0.69 14.83 9.36
C HIS A 64 -1.47 14.37 8.14
N PHE A 65 -2.40 15.20 7.67
CA PHE A 65 -3.14 14.96 6.44
C PHE A 65 -3.03 16.18 5.55
N GLU A 66 -2.28 16.08 4.45
CA GLU A 66 -1.95 17.22 3.61
C GLU A 66 -2.12 16.93 2.12
N ALA A 67 -2.57 17.95 1.38
CA ALA A 67 -2.52 17.95 -0.06
C ALA A 67 -1.07 18.07 -0.55
N GLY A 68 -0.67 17.21 -1.49
CA GLY A 68 0.71 17.18 -1.99
C GLY A 68 0.82 16.87 -3.48
N TYR A 69 1.90 17.38 -4.08
CA TYR A 69 2.27 17.16 -5.48
C TYR A 69 3.64 16.47 -5.56
N ALA A 70 3.87 15.73 -6.65
CA ALA A 70 5.11 15.00 -6.91
C ALA A 70 6.20 15.94 -7.47
N THR A 71 6.55 16.98 -6.70
CA THR A 71 7.73 17.83 -6.95
C THR A 71 8.90 17.32 -6.10
N GLY A 72 10.15 17.73 -6.40
CA GLY A 72 11.32 17.32 -5.60
C GLY A 72 11.15 17.63 -4.10
N GLU A 73 10.67 18.84 -3.77
CA GLU A 73 10.33 19.23 -2.39
C GLU A 73 9.20 18.38 -1.81
N GLY A 74 8.16 18.10 -2.61
CA GLY A 74 7.03 17.27 -2.20
C GLY A 74 7.43 15.82 -1.89
N ILE A 75 8.37 15.27 -2.66
CA ILE A 75 8.96 13.95 -2.41
C ILE A 75 9.75 13.98 -1.11
N ASN A 76 10.63 14.97 -0.90
CA ASN A 76 11.41 15.08 0.34
C ASN A 76 10.52 15.22 1.58
N ALA A 77 9.50 16.08 1.53
CA ALA A 77 8.52 16.23 2.60
C ALA A 77 7.76 14.93 2.89
N SER A 78 7.40 14.17 1.84
CA SER A 78 6.76 12.87 1.99
C SER A 78 7.70 11.86 2.64
N THR A 79 8.95 11.78 2.19
CA THR A 79 9.99 10.93 2.80
C THR A 79 10.14 11.23 4.29
N GLN A 80 10.34 12.50 4.66
CA GLN A 80 10.49 12.90 6.06
C GLN A 80 9.25 12.56 6.88
N GLY A 81 8.06 12.91 6.39
CA GLY A 81 6.81 12.64 7.09
C GLY A 81 6.54 11.16 7.30
N MET A 82 6.80 10.30 6.30
CA MET A 82 6.67 8.85 6.47
C MET A 82 7.68 8.30 7.48
N ARG A 83 8.91 8.81 7.49
CA ARG A 83 9.98 8.35 8.40
C ARG A 83 9.78 8.76 9.86
N THR A 84 9.07 9.85 10.12
CA THR A 84 8.70 10.27 11.48
C THR A 84 7.36 9.69 11.95
N SER A 85 6.69 8.91 11.10
CA SER A 85 5.34 8.39 11.36
C SER A 85 5.31 6.90 11.64
N ARG A 86 4.42 6.51 12.55
CA ARG A 86 4.13 5.10 12.84
C ARG A 86 3.36 4.46 11.71
N PHE A 87 2.32 5.16 11.24
CA PHE A 87 1.40 4.68 10.24
C PHE A 87 1.31 5.63 9.05
N CYS A 88 1.12 5.06 7.85
CA CYS A 88 0.95 5.82 6.62
C CYS A 88 -0.37 5.47 5.95
N LEU A 89 -1.26 6.44 5.87
CA LEU A 89 -2.60 6.26 5.34
C LEU A 89 -2.56 6.05 3.83
N HIS A 90 -3.26 5.02 3.38
CA HIS A 90 -3.42 4.66 1.99
C HIS A 90 -4.91 4.47 1.66
N PRO A 91 -5.65 5.56 1.41
CA PRO A 91 -6.98 5.44 0.85
C PRO A 91 -6.87 5.09 -0.63
N ALA A 92 -7.41 3.92 -0.99
CA ALA A 92 -7.41 3.40 -2.35
C ALA A 92 -7.91 4.46 -3.33
N GLY A 93 -7.29 4.46 -4.52
CA GLY A 93 -7.67 5.33 -5.63
C GLY A 93 -8.01 4.51 -6.88
N ASP A 94 -8.06 5.19 -8.03
CA ASP A 94 -8.57 4.65 -9.31
C ASP A 94 -7.75 3.44 -9.79
N THR A 95 -6.56 3.26 -9.23
CA THR A 95 -5.65 2.17 -9.51
C THR A 95 -5.23 1.49 -8.20
N PRO A 96 -5.21 0.15 -8.14
CA PRO A 96 -4.75 -0.60 -6.97
C PRO A 96 -3.28 -0.34 -6.62
N SER A 97 -2.48 0.13 -7.58
CA SER A 97 -1.02 0.22 -7.46
C SER A 97 -0.50 1.63 -7.16
N SER A 98 -1.16 2.50 -6.38
CA SER A 98 -0.62 3.87 -6.18
C SER A 98 0.78 3.89 -5.52
N ASN A 99 1.72 4.69 -6.08
CA ASN A 99 3.12 4.80 -5.59
C ASN A 99 3.23 4.99 -4.07
N ARG A 100 2.28 5.70 -3.45
CA ARG A 100 2.31 6.00 -2.01
C ARG A 100 2.38 4.76 -1.14
N LEU A 101 1.76 3.66 -1.55
CA LEU A 101 1.86 2.40 -0.81
C LEU A 101 3.32 1.94 -0.78
N PHE A 102 3.97 1.92 -1.94
CA PHE A 102 5.35 1.47 -2.07
C PHE A 102 6.33 2.46 -1.44
N ASP A 103 6.10 3.77 -1.57
CA ASP A 103 6.85 4.81 -0.87
C ASP A 103 6.80 4.59 0.65
N ALA A 104 5.63 4.23 1.20
CA ALA A 104 5.48 3.90 2.62
C ALA A 104 6.21 2.62 3.01
N ILE A 105 6.10 1.56 2.19
CA ILE A 105 6.78 0.28 2.42
C ILE A 105 8.31 0.47 2.46
N VAL A 106 8.90 1.12 1.46
CA VAL A 106 10.37 1.32 1.41
C VAL A 106 10.87 2.38 2.41
N SER A 107 9.96 3.18 2.97
CA SER A 107 10.24 4.07 4.12
C SER A 107 10.02 3.38 5.47
N HIS A 108 9.59 2.12 5.45
CA HIS A 108 9.17 1.32 6.60
C HIS A 108 8.05 1.96 7.44
N CYS A 109 7.16 2.73 6.84
CA CYS A 109 5.99 3.28 7.52
C CYS A 109 4.81 2.31 7.39
N VAL A 110 4.25 1.83 8.51
CA VAL A 110 3.20 0.78 8.50
C VAL A 110 1.98 1.26 7.72
N PRO A 111 1.63 0.64 6.57
CA PRO A 111 0.50 1.09 5.77
C PRO A 111 -0.83 0.90 6.51
N VAL A 112 -1.69 1.91 6.43
CA VAL A 112 -3.09 1.85 6.84
C VAL A 112 -3.94 1.95 5.58
N ILE A 113 -4.38 0.80 5.09
CA ILE A 113 -5.07 0.68 3.81
C ILE A 113 -6.57 0.85 4.04
N VAL A 114 -7.16 1.83 3.34
CA VAL A 114 -8.61 2.07 3.36
C VAL A 114 -9.20 1.67 2.02
N SER A 115 -9.89 0.54 2.00
CA SER A 115 -10.56 0.00 0.81
C SER A 115 -11.49 -1.15 1.18
N ASP A 116 -12.54 -1.35 0.39
CA ASP A 116 -13.42 -2.52 0.51
C ASP A 116 -13.01 -3.66 -0.44
N HIS A 117 -12.30 -3.35 -1.54
CA HIS A 117 -12.13 -4.28 -2.69
C HIS A 117 -10.78 -4.12 -3.43
N ILE A 118 -9.75 -3.53 -2.79
CA ILE A 118 -8.44 -3.40 -3.45
C ILE A 118 -7.74 -4.75 -3.48
N GLU A 119 -7.20 -5.13 -4.64
CA GLU A 119 -6.18 -6.18 -4.75
C GLU A 119 -4.82 -5.49 -4.75
N LEU A 120 -3.91 -5.94 -3.89
CA LEU A 120 -2.58 -5.36 -3.74
C LEU A 120 -1.56 -6.19 -4.52
N PRO A 121 -0.45 -5.57 -5.00
CA PRO A 121 0.59 -6.33 -5.65
C PRO A 121 1.15 -7.41 -4.72
N PHE A 122 1.36 -8.59 -5.29
CA PHE A 122 2.03 -9.71 -4.64
C PHE A 122 1.25 -10.35 -3.49
N GLU A 123 -0.08 -10.16 -3.39
CA GLU A 123 -0.90 -10.79 -2.35
C GLU A 123 -0.88 -12.33 -2.37
N SER A 124 -0.52 -12.97 -3.49
CA SER A 124 -0.36 -14.43 -3.52
C SER A 124 0.93 -14.91 -2.85
N GLU A 125 1.90 -14.01 -2.65
CA GLU A 125 3.22 -14.30 -2.06
C GLU A 125 3.40 -13.62 -0.68
N LEU A 126 2.77 -12.46 -0.47
CA LEU A 126 2.93 -11.61 0.71
C LEU A 126 1.60 -11.45 1.46
N ASP A 127 1.62 -11.82 2.73
CA ASP A 127 0.50 -11.59 3.65
C ASP A 127 0.56 -10.17 4.21
N TYR A 128 -0.22 -9.25 3.62
CA TYR A 128 -0.31 -7.85 4.03
C TYR A 128 -0.80 -7.67 5.48
N SER A 129 -1.54 -8.62 6.05
CA SER A 129 -2.00 -8.52 7.45
C SER A 129 -0.83 -8.57 8.46
N LYS A 130 0.35 -9.03 8.03
CA LYS A 130 1.55 -9.07 8.85
C LYS A 130 2.29 -7.76 8.95
N PHE A 131 2.01 -6.79 8.06
CA PHE A 131 2.76 -5.54 7.99
C PHE A 131 1.91 -4.30 7.68
N SER A 132 0.59 -4.45 7.60
CA SER A 132 -0.36 -3.37 7.31
C SER A 132 -1.62 -3.51 8.16
N VAL A 133 -2.36 -2.41 8.31
CA VAL A 133 -3.67 -2.36 8.97
C VAL A 133 -4.73 -2.01 7.93
N PHE A 134 -5.87 -2.69 7.97
CA PHE A 134 -6.95 -2.48 6.99
C PHE A 134 -8.18 -1.87 7.66
N PHE A 135 -8.83 -0.95 6.94
CA PHE A 135 -10.15 -0.43 7.28
C PHE A 135 -11.03 -0.47 6.03
N SER A 136 -12.27 -0.88 6.17
CA SER A 136 -13.29 -0.61 5.17
C SER A 136 -13.48 0.91 5.02
N VAL A 137 -14.00 1.36 3.88
CA VAL A 137 -14.32 2.78 3.69
C VAL A 137 -15.35 3.23 4.73
N LYS A 138 -16.27 2.35 5.12
CA LYS A 138 -17.29 2.63 6.13
C LYS A 138 -16.66 2.89 7.51
N GLU A 139 -15.78 2.01 7.98
CA GLU A 139 -15.09 2.14 9.27
C GLU A 139 -14.21 3.39 9.31
N ALA A 140 -13.43 3.61 8.24
CA ALA A 140 -12.53 4.76 8.15
C ALA A 140 -13.25 6.12 8.17
N LEU A 141 -14.53 6.14 7.79
CA LEU A 141 -15.37 7.34 7.80
C LEU A 141 -16.16 7.53 9.11
N VAL A 142 -16.05 6.62 10.08
CA VAL A 142 -16.57 6.86 11.43
C VAL A 142 -15.60 7.79 12.17
N PRO A 143 -16.05 8.99 12.62
CA PRO A 143 -15.17 9.93 13.30
C PRO A 143 -14.49 9.32 14.53
N GLY A 144 -13.17 9.48 14.64
CA GLY A 144 -12.37 8.99 15.77
C GLY A 144 -11.98 7.50 15.70
N TYR A 145 -12.83 6.65 15.10
CA TYR A 145 -12.65 5.19 15.13
C TYR A 145 -11.26 4.74 14.66
N MET A 146 -10.83 5.14 13.46
CA MET A 146 -9.51 4.75 12.94
C MET A 146 -8.36 5.18 13.86
N VAL A 147 -8.39 6.41 14.37
CA VAL A 147 -7.32 6.94 15.22
C VAL A 147 -7.27 6.18 16.55
N GLU A 148 -8.44 5.88 17.13
CA GLU A 148 -8.55 5.09 18.36
C GLU A 148 -8.03 3.66 18.17
N GLU A 149 -8.40 2.99 17.08
CA GLU A 149 -7.91 1.64 16.78
C GLU A 149 -6.39 1.62 16.57
N LEU A 150 -5.83 2.58 15.84
CA LEU A 150 -4.38 2.67 15.65
C LEU A 150 -3.63 2.91 16.98
N ARG A 151 -4.23 3.64 17.92
CA ARG A 151 -3.65 3.87 19.27
C ARG A 151 -3.73 2.65 20.17
N LYS A 152 -4.68 1.74 19.92
CA LYS A 152 -4.81 0.47 20.67
C LYS A 152 -3.77 -0.57 20.25
N ILE A 153 -3.13 -0.42 19.09
CA ILE A 153 -2.09 -1.34 18.64
C ILE A 153 -0.88 -1.26 19.60
N PRO A 154 -0.49 -2.38 20.24
CA PRO A 154 0.67 -2.40 21.12
C PRO A 154 1.97 -2.07 20.39
N GLU A 155 2.95 -1.52 21.11
CA GLU A 155 4.27 -1.19 20.57
C GLU A 155 4.96 -2.42 19.98
N GLU A 156 4.85 -3.57 20.65
CA GLU A 156 5.41 -4.84 20.22
C GLU A 156 4.85 -5.26 18.86
N ARG A 157 3.52 -5.17 18.71
CA ARG A 157 2.84 -5.50 17.44
C ARG A 157 3.25 -4.55 16.32
N TRP A 158 3.43 -3.27 16.64
CA TRP A 158 3.91 -2.31 15.65
C TRP A 158 5.35 -2.61 15.22
N VAL A 159 6.23 -2.95 16.17
CA VAL A 159 7.63 -3.30 15.90
C VAL A 159 7.73 -4.56 15.03
N GLU A 160 6.86 -5.56 15.25
CA GLU A 160 6.74 -6.73 14.36
C GLU A 160 6.39 -6.32 12.91
N MET A 161 5.37 -5.47 12.74
CA MET A 161 4.98 -4.99 11.41
C MET A 161 6.12 -4.22 10.73
N TRP A 162 6.79 -3.35 11.49
CA TRP A 162 7.95 -2.59 11.01
C TRP A 162 9.12 -3.50 10.60
N GLY A 163 9.44 -4.51 11.42
CA GLY A 163 10.46 -5.51 11.08
C GLY A 163 10.10 -6.29 9.81
N ARG A 164 8.82 -6.64 9.66
CA ARG A 164 8.34 -7.30 8.44
C ARG A 164 8.48 -6.42 7.21
N LEU A 165 8.24 -5.10 7.30
CA LEU A 165 8.47 -4.17 6.19
C LEU A 165 9.92 -4.20 5.70
N LYS A 166 10.89 -4.25 6.63
CA LYS A 166 12.33 -4.34 6.27
C LYS A 166 12.63 -5.59 5.47
N GLU A 167 12.05 -6.72 5.87
CA GLU A 167 12.23 -7.99 5.17
C GLU A 167 11.66 -7.95 3.76
N ILE A 168 10.52 -7.29 3.54
CA ILE A 168 9.79 -7.33 2.26
C ILE A 168 10.09 -6.16 1.33
N ALA A 169 10.71 -5.08 1.79
CA ALA A 169 10.89 -3.86 1.00
C ALA A 169 11.59 -4.13 -0.35
N HIS A 170 12.58 -5.04 -0.36
CA HIS A 170 13.31 -5.44 -1.57
C HIS A 170 12.41 -6.05 -2.67
N HIS A 171 11.25 -6.62 -2.32
CA HIS A 171 10.27 -7.12 -3.29
C HIS A 171 9.63 -6.01 -4.14
N TYR A 172 9.76 -4.75 -3.73
CA TYR A 172 9.23 -3.59 -4.44
C TYR A 172 10.32 -2.79 -5.18
N GLU A 173 11.57 -3.28 -5.15
CA GLU A 173 12.70 -2.71 -5.88
C GLU A 173 12.76 -3.27 -7.30
N TYR A 174 12.93 -2.39 -8.29
CA TYR A 174 13.19 -2.79 -9.67
C TYR A 174 14.69 -2.71 -9.95
N GLU A 175 15.35 -3.87 -10.06
CA GLU A 175 16.80 -3.97 -10.20
C GLU A 175 17.22 -4.35 -11.63
N TYR A 176 18.42 -3.92 -12.03
CA TYR A 176 19.06 -4.38 -13.28
C TYR A 176 20.56 -4.65 -13.05
N PRO A 177 21.03 -5.90 -13.21
CA PRO A 177 20.25 -7.10 -13.56
C PRO A 177 19.26 -7.50 -12.45
N PRO A 178 18.15 -8.20 -12.79
CA PRO A 178 17.17 -8.61 -11.78
C PRO A 178 17.81 -9.44 -10.66
N LYS A 179 17.43 -9.13 -9.42
CA LYS A 179 17.89 -9.84 -8.22
C LYS A 179 16.82 -10.82 -7.75
N LYS A 180 17.22 -11.86 -7.03
CA LYS A 180 16.28 -12.84 -6.49
C LYS A 180 15.19 -12.12 -5.69
N ASP A 181 13.94 -12.45 -6.02
CA ASP A 181 12.74 -11.92 -5.37
C ASP A 181 12.57 -10.39 -5.44
N ASP A 182 13.26 -9.70 -6.36
CA ASP A 182 12.95 -8.29 -6.67
C ASP A 182 11.57 -8.13 -7.34
N ALA A 183 11.15 -6.89 -7.60
CA ALA A 183 9.84 -6.60 -8.18
C ALA A 183 9.63 -7.29 -9.55
N VAL A 184 10.68 -7.45 -10.36
CA VAL A 184 10.60 -8.15 -11.64
C VAL A 184 10.29 -9.63 -11.42
N ASN A 185 11.03 -10.29 -10.52
CA ASN A 185 10.81 -11.70 -10.20
C ASN A 185 9.43 -11.92 -9.56
N MET A 186 9.01 -11.04 -8.66
CA MET A 186 7.70 -11.11 -8.00
C MET A 186 6.54 -10.97 -9.01
N VAL A 187 6.65 -10.06 -9.99
CA VAL A 187 5.68 -9.97 -11.09
C VAL A 187 5.63 -11.29 -11.89
N TRP A 188 6.77 -11.90 -12.18
CA TRP A 188 6.80 -13.20 -12.89
C TRP A 188 6.21 -14.35 -12.08
N LYS A 189 6.34 -14.34 -10.74
CA LYS A 189 5.67 -15.31 -9.87
C LYS A 189 4.14 -15.19 -9.95
N GLU A 190 3.63 -13.96 -9.89
CA GLU A 190 2.20 -13.68 -10.06
C GLU A 190 1.68 -14.11 -11.44
N VAL A 191 2.42 -13.81 -12.52
CA VAL A 191 2.06 -14.31 -13.86
C VAL A 191 2.03 -15.84 -13.88
N ARG A 192 3.05 -16.49 -13.30
CA ARG A 192 3.14 -17.95 -13.24
C ARG A 192 1.98 -18.57 -12.46
N SER A 193 1.52 -17.92 -11.37
CA SER A 193 0.42 -18.43 -10.55
C SER A 193 -0.93 -18.36 -11.26
N LYS A 194 -1.19 -17.31 -12.07
CA LYS A 194 -2.46 -17.13 -12.79
C LYS A 194 -2.56 -17.94 -14.10
N VAL A 195 -1.44 -18.23 -14.77
CA VAL A 195 -1.41 -18.92 -16.08
C VAL A 195 -2.17 -20.26 -16.13
N PRO A 196 -2.07 -21.18 -15.15
CA PRO A 196 -2.76 -22.47 -15.21
C PRO A 196 -4.29 -22.34 -15.29
N ALA A 197 -4.89 -21.46 -14.48
CA ALA A 197 -6.33 -21.22 -14.46
C ALA A 197 -6.81 -20.63 -15.80
N GLU A 198 -6.10 -19.63 -16.32
CA GLU A 198 -6.40 -19.02 -17.62
C GLU A 198 -6.26 -20.01 -18.78
N ARG A 199 -5.20 -20.84 -18.79
CA ARG A 199 -5.04 -21.89 -19.80
C ARG A 199 -6.21 -22.88 -19.77
N LEU A 200 -6.67 -23.27 -18.58
CA LEU A 200 -7.82 -24.16 -18.42
C LEU A 200 -9.10 -23.49 -18.93
N ALA A 201 -9.32 -22.20 -18.62
CA ALA A 201 -10.46 -21.43 -19.12
C ALA A 201 -10.47 -21.35 -20.65
N VAL A 202 -9.33 -21.03 -21.28
CA VAL A 202 -9.18 -21.01 -22.74
C VAL A 202 -9.47 -22.40 -23.35
N ASN A 203 -8.95 -23.47 -22.76
CA ASN A 203 -9.19 -24.84 -23.24
C ASN A 203 -10.67 -25.28 -23.08
N ARG A 204 -11.39 -24.77 -22.08
CA ARG A 204 -12.84 -24.97 -21.93
C ARG A 204 -13.60 -24.22 -23.04
N ASN A 205 -13.30 -22.94 -23.23
CA ASN A 205 -13.98 -22.11 -24.23
C ASN A 205 -13.76 -22.57 -25.68
N ARG A 206 -12.60 -23.16 -26.00
CA ARG A 206 -12.32 -23.74 -27.33
C ARG A 206 -13.19 -24.96 -27.68
N ARG A 207 -13.73 -25.67 -26.68
CA ARG A 207 -14.59 -26.86 -26.91
C ARG A 207 -16.03 -26.48 -27.22
N LEU A 208 -16.44 -25.26 -26.94
CA LEU A 208 -17.80 -24.81 -27.14
C LEU A 208 -18.00 -24.37 -28.60
N LYS A 209 -19.11 -24.78 -29.21
CA LYS A 209 -19.51 -24.35 -30.58
C LYS A 209 -19.88 -22.87 -30.65
N VAL A 210 -20.32 -22.31 -29.52
CA VAL A 210 -20.56 -20.88 -29.31
C VAL A 210 -19.70 -20.48 -28.12
N HIS A 211 -18.88 -19.44 -28.27
CA HIS A 211 -18.00 -19.01 -27.20
C HIS A 211 -18.77 -18.26 -26.11
N ASP A 212 -18.57 -18.66 -24.86
CA ASP A 212 -19.00 -17.89 -23.69
C ASP A 212 -17.94 -16.82 -23.38
N TRP A 213 -18.11 -15.62 -23.91
CA TRP A 213 -17.40 -14.42 -23.47
C TRP A 213 -18.41 -13.49 -22.80
N TRP A 214 -18.57 -13.61 -21.48
CA TRP A 214 -19.35 -12.71 -20.64
C TRP A 214 -18.54 -12.38 -19.38
#